data_AF-A0A9E5RKX3-F1
#
_entry.id   AF-A0A9E5RKX3-F1
#
_cell.length_a   1.000
_cell.length_b   1.000
_cell.length_c   1.000
_cell.angle_alpha   90.00
_cell.angle_beta   90.00
_cell.angle_gamma   90.00
#
_symmetry.space_group_name_H-M   'P 1'
#
loop_
_entity.id
_entity.type
_entity.pdbx_description
1 polymer ?
#
loop_
_entity_poly.entity_id
_entity_poly.type
_entity_poly.pdbx_seq_one_letter_code
_entity_poly.pdbx_strand_id
1 'polypeptide(L)'
;MQTLLNVSQFDQCVFNISLITLCNQTSYVGQTMRQLHDWQDDDGPTRDPWLTLHQLTLHIPHPDQQYEGITLEAGLTQGYNIETQVIRDRSRVPYTIPDGGQFVVVMRQKGLDGDFEIAATGIFIRPLALLRLDMIVDRLEAEYQSIIVKHPIIRDYPTDWETQFNRFLAQEIPYGALPNLVRHVDQTLNSDYRPPSWLEVRLAAQGFAGV
;
A
#
# COMPACT_ATOMS: atom_id res chain seq x y z
N MET A 1 12.88 -8.80 15.00
CA MET A 1 12.84 -8.52 13.55
C MET A 1 12.67 -9.87 12.85
N GLN A 2 11.46 -10.20 12.39
CA GLN A 2 11.27 -11.41 11.59
C GLN A 2 11.80 -11.10 10.19
N THR A 3 12.93 -11.71 9.83
CA THR A 3 13.34 -11.82 8.43
C THR A 3 12.21 -12.59 7.73
N LEU A 4 11.37 -11.87 6.99
CA LEU A 4 10.34 -12.48 6.15
C LEU A 4 11.09 -13.32 5.12
N LEU A 5 11.03 -14.64 5.25
CA LEU A 5 11.87 -15.61 4.52
C LEU A 5 11.84 -15.42 2.98
N ASN A 6 10.87 -14.69 2.43
CA ASN A 6 10.67 -14.48 1.00
C ASN A 6 10.59 -13.01 0.52
N VAL A 7 10.80 -12.00 1.38
CA VAL A 7 10.78 -10.58 0.95
C VAL A 7 12.20 -10.07 0.79
N SER A 8 12.58 -9.75 -0.45
CA SER A 8 13.88 -9.16 -0.75
C SER A 8 13.98 -7.73 -0.20
N GLN A 9 15.19 -7.22 0.00
CA GLN A 9 15.37 -5.81 0.39
C GLN A 9 14.77 -4.86 -0.66
N PHE A 10 14.87 -5.21 -1.94
CA PHE A 10 14.26 -4.43 -3.02
C PHE A 10 12.73 -4.43 -2.90
N ASP A 11 12.10 -5.59 -2.69
CA ASP A 11 10.65 -5.73 -2.51
C ASP A 11 10.18 -4.89 -1.31
N GLN A 12 10.93 -4.92 -0.20
CA GLN A 12 10.66 -4.09 0.96
C GLN A 12 10.72 -2.59 0.64
N CYS A 13 11.69 -2.16 -0.17
CA CYS A 13 11.78 -0.77 -0.63
C CYS A 13 10.58 -0.39 -1.51
N VAL A 14 10.15 -1.29 -2.40
CA VAL A 14 8.94 -1.09 -3.21
C VAL A 14 7.70 -0.98 -2.33
N PHE A 15 7.50 -1.85 -1.35
CA PHE A 15 6.37 -1.73 -0.42
C PHE A 15 6.41 -0.43 0.40
N ASN A 16 7.58 -0.03 0.86
CA ASN A 16 7.77 1.20 1.63
C ASN A 16 7.43 2.44 0.81
N ILE A 17 7.93 2.56 -0.43
CA ILE A 17 7.63 3.71 -1.30
C ILE A 17 6.17 3.69 -1.76
N SER A 18 5.59 2.49 -1.96
CA SER A 18 4.16 2.35 -2.23
C SER A 18 3.30 2.81 -1.06
N LEU A 19 3.66 2.50 0.19
CA LEU A 19 2.94 3.01 1.36
C LEU A 19 3.05 4.54 1.50
N ILE A 20 4.21 5.11 1.21
CA ILE A 20 4.42 6.57 1.20
C ILE A 20 3.47 7.24 0.21
N THR A 21 3.39 6.72 -1.00
CA THR A 21 2.53 7.28 -2.05
C THR A 21 1.05 7.06 -1.75
N LEU A 22 0.65 5.88 -1.25
CA LEU A 22 -0.74 5.60 -0.86
C LEU A 22 -1.23 6.47 0.30
N CYS A 23 -0.36 6.76 1.28
CA CYS A 23 -0.74 7.55 2.45
C CYS A 23 -0.87 9.04 2.14
N ASN A 24 -0.08 9.55 1.20
CA ASN A 24 -0.03 10.97 0.88
C ASN A 24 -1.07 11.34 -0.18
N GLN A 25 -2.08 12.16 0.17
CA GLN A 25 -3.13 12.50 -0.81
C GLN A 25 -2.65 13.38 -1.95
N THR A 26 -1.51 14.07 -1.81
CA THR A 26 -0.95 14.88 -2.90
C THR A 26 -0.18 14.04 -3.92
N SER A 27 0.07 12.75 -3.64
CA SER A 27 0.74 11.84 -4.57
C SER A 27 -0.10 11.60 -5.82
N TYR A 28 0.53 11.04 -6.87
CA TYR A 28 -0.18 10.61 -8.08
C TYR A 28 -1.36 9.69 -7.74
N VAL A 29 -1.13 8.66 -6.92
CA VAL A 29 -2.16 7.70 -6.52
C VAL A 29 -3.27 8.36 -5.70
N GLY A 30 -2.93 9.27 -4.79
CA GLY A 30 -3.92 10.04 -4.02
C GLY A 30 -4.79 10.94 -4.90
N GLN A 31 -4.21 11.52 -5.95
CA GLN A 31 -4.95 12.28 -6.96
C GLN A 31 -5.83 11.36 -7.82
N THR A 32 -5.33 10.21 -8.26
CA THR A 32 -6.10 9.21 -9.02
C THR A 32 -7.31 8.72 -8.23
N MET A 33 -7.15 8.42 -6.94
CA MET A 33 -8.25 8.02 -6.05
C MET A 33 -9.35 9.09 -5.99
N ARG A 34 -8.98 10.37 -5.85
CA ARG A 34 -9.96 11.47 -5.88
C ARG A 34 -10.67 11.58 -7.22
N GLN A 35 -9.92 11.52 -8.32
CA GLN A 35 -10.52 11.57 -9.65
C GLN A 35 -11.53 10.45 -9.84
N LEU A 36 -11.15 9.20 -9.56
CA LEU A 36 -12.04 8.04 -9.67
C LEU A 36 -13.31 8.18 -8.82
N HIS A 37 -13.23 8.86 -7.68
CA HIS A 37 -14.39 9.19 -6.86
C HIS A 37 -15.28 10.27 -7.52
N ASP A 38 -14.68 11.35 -8.02
CA ASP A 38 -15.41 12.45 -8.69
C ASP A 38 -16.19 11.96 -9.93
N TRP A 39 -15.69 10.94 -10.64
CA TRP A 39 -16.39 10.32 -11.78
C TRP A 39 -17.61 9.46 -11.39
N GLN A 40 -17.84 9.21 -10.10
CA GLN A 40 -18.91 8.31 -9.62
C GLN A 40 -20.13 9.03 -9.03
N ASP A 41 -20.04 10.30 -8.62
CA ASP A 41 -21.14 11.03 -8.00
C ASP A 41 -21.75 12.09 -8.93
N ASP A 42 -23.00 11.86 -9.35
CA ASP A 42 -23.96 12.92 -9.71
C ASP A 42 -24.61 13.54 -8.44
N ASP A 43 -24.41 12.94 -7.26
CA ASP A 43 -24.99 13.36 -5.97
C ASP A 43 -23.91 13.58 -4.87
N GLY A 44 -23.18 14.69 -4.97
CA GLY A 44 -22.62 15.40 -3.81
C GLY A 44 -21.08 15.41 -3.62
N PRO A 45 -20.43 16.59 -3.49
CA PRO A 45 -18.96 16.74 -3.51
C PRO A 45 -18.24 16.54 -2.16
N THR A 46 -18.71 15.67 -1.25
CA THR A 46 -18.25 15.67 0.16
C THR A 46 -17.87 14.33 0.79
N ARG A 47 -17.85 13.21 0.04
CA ARG A 47 -17.48 11.91 0.62
C ARG A 47 -15.97 11.67 0.55
N ASP A 48 -15.40 11.05 1.60
CA ASP A 48 -13.98 10.67 1.62
C ASP A 48 -13.76 9.58 0.55
N PRO A 49 -12.90 9.80 -0.49
CA PRO A 49 -12.68 8.84 -1.57
C PRO A 49 -12.17 7.49 -1.05
N TRP A 50 -11.56 7.47 0.13
CA TRP A 50 -11.06 6.26 0.77
C TRP A 50 -12.15 5.38 1.38
N LEU A 51 -13.41 5.84 1.47
CA LEU A 51 -14.52 5.00 1.91
C LEU A 51 -15.00 4.03 0.83
N THR A 52 -14.83 4.40 -0.43
CA THR A 52 -15.15 3.54 -1.58
C THR A 52 -14.10 2.44 -1.71
N LEU A 53 -14.55 1.22 -2.04
CA LEU A 53 -13.64 0.09 -2.23
C LEU A 53 -12.95 0.17 -3.60
N HIS A 54 -11.63 0.19 -3.56
CA HIS A 54 -10.75 0.13 -4.72
C HIS A 54 -9.88 -1.11 -4.66
N GLN A 55 -9.48 -1.57 -5.85
CA GLN A 55 -8.33 -2.44 -6.02
C GLN A 55 -7.10 -1.57 -6.26
N LEU A 56 -6.09 -1.79 -5.43
CA LEU A 56 -4.76 -1.23 -5.55
C LEU A 56 -3.84 -2.35 -6.05
N THR A 57 -3.40 -2.28 -7.31
CA THR A 57 -2.44 -3.24 -7.87
C THR A 57 -1.04 -2.66 -7.74
N LEU A 58 -0.21 -3.28 -6.89
CA LEU A 58 1.17 -2.89 -6.66
C LEU A 58 2.09 -3.77 -7.51
N HIS A 59 2.78 -3.17 -8.47
CA HIS A 59 3.77 -3.83 -9.31
C HIS A 59 5.14 -3.76 -8.63
N ILE A 60 5.77 -4.92 -8.43
CA ILE A 60 7.16 -5.07 -8.03
C ILE A 60 7.94 -5.43 -9.30
N PRO A 61 8.58 -4.45 -9.95
CA PRO A 61 9.36 -4.69 -11.16
C PRO A 61 10.64 -5.47 -10.84
N HIS A 62 11.31 -5.98 -11.87
CA HIS A 62 12.66 -6.48 -11.74
C HIS A 62 13.60 -5.33 -11.32
N PRO A 63 14.58 -5.53 -10.41
CA PRO A 63 15.48 -4.48 -9.97
C PRO A 63 16.27 -3.80 -11.10
N ASP A 64 16.54 -4.54 -12.17
CA ASP A 64 17.26 -4.04 -13.35
C ASP A 64 16.33 -3.47 -14.45
N GLN A 65 15.03 -3.37 -14.19
CA GLN A 65 14.06 -2.81 -15.13
C GLN A 65 14.38 -1.34 -15.42
N GLN A 66 14.21 -0.93 -16.68
CA GLN A 66 14.28 0.47 -17.10
C GLN A 66 12.89 0.93 -17.56
N TYR A 67 12.54 2.19 -17.24
CA TYR A 67 11.35 2.84 -17.80
C TYR A 67 11.76 3.75 -18.96
N GLU A 68 10.84 3.97 -19.90
CA GLU A 68 11.08 4.90 -21.00
C GLU A 68 11.17 6.34 -20.48
N GLY A 69 12.34 6.95 -20.60
CA GLY A 69 12.56 8.37 -20.32
C GLY A 69 12.66 8.75 -18.83
N ILE A 70 12.50 7.82 -17.89
CA ILE A 70 12.74 8.03 -16.44
C ILE A 70 13.44 6.82 -15.82
N THR A 71 14.14 7.03 -14.70
CA THR A 71 14.71 5.91 -13.95
C THR A 71 13.63 5.12 -13.21
N LEU A 72 13.89 3.83 -12.96
CA LEU A 72 13.05 2.99 -12.10
C LEU A 72 12.74 3.68 -10.77
N GLU A 73 13.78 4.19 -10.13
CA GLU A 73 13.70 4.87 -8.83
C GLU A 73 12.79 6.11 -8.87
N ALA A 74 12.86 6.90 -9.95
CA ALA A 74 12.01 8.08 -10.14
C ALA A 74 10.55 7.67 -10.35
N GLY A 75 10.29 6.65 -11.17
CA GLY A 75 8.93 6.12 -11.38
C GLY A 75 8.32 5.56 -10.10
N LEU A 76 9.09 4.78 -9.34
CA LEU A 76 8.67 4.22 -8.05
C LEU A 76 8.39 5.31 -7.00
N THR A 77 9.22 6.37 -6.95
CA THR A 77 9.00 7.52 -6.06
C THR A 77 7.69 8.24 -6.37
N GLN A 78 7.28 8.28 -7.64
CA GLN A 78 6.02 8.89 -8.07
C GLN A 78 4.81 7.96 -7.91
N GLY A 79 5.02 6.67 -7.60
CA GLY A 79 3.96 5.68 -7.46
C GLY A 79 3.46 5.12 -8.80
N TYR A 80 4.26 5.19 -9.87
CA TYR A 80 3.89 4.67 -11.20
C TYR A 80 3.72 3.15 -11.23
N ASN A 81 4.20 2.46 -10.21
CA ASN A 81 3.99 1.04 -10.04
C ASN A 81 2.65 0.69 -9.37
N ILE A 82 1.76 1.67 -9.13
CA ILE A 82 0.47 1.44 -8.49
C ILE A 82 -0.64 1.78 -9.46
N GLU A 83 -1.43 0.77 -9.80
CA GLU A 83 -2.70 0.96 -10.51
C GLU A 83 -3.85 0.99 -9.51
N THR A 84 -4.84 1.84 -9.79
CA THR A 84 -6.03 1.95 -8.96
C THR A 84 -7.27 1.77 -9.81
N GLN A 85 -8.17 0.89 -9.39
CA GLN A 85 -9.44 0.62 -10.06
C GLN A 85 -10.57 0.54 -9.04
N VAL A 86 -11.77 1.00 -9.40
CA VAL A 86 -12.92 0.90 -8.50
C VAL A 86 -13.54 -0.49 -8.58
N ILE A 87 -13.81 -1.10 -7.43
CA ILE A 87 -14.52 -2.38 -7.35
C ILE A 87 -16.02 -2.08 -7.22
N ARG A 88 -16.75 -2.27 -8.33
CA ARG A 88 -18.22 -2.13 -8.34
C ARG A 88 -18.95 -3.35 -7.78
N ASP A 89 -18.36 -4.53 -7.95
CA ASP A 89 -18.92 -5.81 -7.53
C ASP A 89 -18.04 -6.44 -6.45
N ARG A 90 -18.43 -6.25 -5.19
CA ARG A 90 -17.71 -6.77 -4.02
C ARG A 90 -17.65 -8.30 -3.98
N SER A 91 -18.54 -9.01 -4.69
CA SER A 91 -18.53 -10.48 -4.73
C SER A 91 -17.31 -11.07 -5.44
N ARG A 92 -16.60 -10.26 -6.22
CA ARG A 92 -15.37 -10.64 -6.94
C ARG A 92 -14.11 -10.55 -6.08
N VAL A 93 -14.22 -10.04 -4.86
CA VAL A 93 -13.09 -9.89 -3.93
C VAL A 93 -13.09 -11.07 -2.96
N PRO A 94 -11.98 -11.81 -2.81
CA PRO A 94 -11.93 -12.98 -1.93
C PRO A 94 -11.92 -12.61 -0.43
N TYR A 95 -11.91 -11.32 -0.10
CA TYR A 95 -11.87 -10.79 1.25
C TYR A 95 -13.17 -10.05 1.59
N THR A 96 -13.64 -10.22 2.83
CA THR A 96 -14.60 -9.27 3.41
C THR A 96 -13.85 -8.00 3.82
N ILE A 97 -13.96 -6.96 3.01
CA ILE A 97 -13.28 -5.68 3.24
C ILE A 97 -14.31 -4.63 3.68
N PRO A 98 -14.27 -4.18 4.95
CA PRO A 98 -15.13 -3.11 5.45
C PRO A 98 -14.92 -1.80 4.68
N ASP A 99 -15.93 -0.92 4.71
CA ASP A 99 -15.82 0.43 4.13
C ASP A 99 -14.62 1.18 4.75
N GLY A 100 -13.82 1.84 3.91
CA GLY A 100 -12.55 2.44 4.32
C GLY A 100 -11.31 1.55 4.13
N GLY A 101 -11.50 0.23 3.98
CA GLY A 101 -10.45 -0.71 3.60
C GLY A 101 -10.33 -0.82 2.08
N GLN A 102 -9.12 -1.06 1.60
CA GLN A 102 -8.84 -1.21 0.17
C GLN A 102 -8.30 -2.60 -0.14
N PHE A 103 -8.72 -3.18 -1.26
CA PHE A 103 -8.19 -4.46 -1.72
C PHE A 103 -6.82 -4.24 -2.36
N VAL A 104 -5.84 -5.05 -1.98
CA VAL A 104 -4.48 -4.96 -2.51
C VAL A 104 -4.14 -6.22 -3.28
N VAL A 105 -3.60 -6.06 -4.48
CA VAL A 105 -3.00 -7.14 -5.27
C VAL A 105 -1.55 -6.77 -5.52
N VAL A 106 -0.62 -7.66 -5.20
CA VAL A 106 0.81 -7.46 -5.47
C VAL A 106 1.19 -8.33 -6.65
N MET A 107 1.70 -7.70 -7.71
CA MET A 107 2.20 -8.35 -8.91
C MET A 107 3.72 -8.27 -8.92
N ARG A 108 4.42 -9.39 -9.06
CA ARG A 108 5.88 -9.43 -9.11
C ARG A 108 6.35 -9.90 -10.48
N GLN A 109 7.30 -9.17 -11.06
CA GLN A 109 7.93 -9.54 -12.32
C GLN A 109 8.86 -10.75 -12.13
N LYS A 110 8.71 -11.79 -12.95
CA LYS A 110 9.45 -13.07 -12.79
C LYS A 110 10.88 -13.06 -13.33
N GLY A 111 11.25 -12.05 -14.10
CA GLY A 111 12.58 -11.80 -14.66
C GLY A 111 12.60 -10.46 -15.39
N LEU A 112 13.76 -10.03 -15.88
CA LEU A 112 13.90 -8.72 -16.54
C LEU A 112 12.93 -8.53 -17.72
N ASP A 113 12.80 -9.55 -18.58
CA ASP A 113 11.86 -9.58 -19.71
C ASP A 113 10.62 -10.44 -19.42
N GLY A 114 10.39 -10.78 -18.15
CA GLY A 114 9.32 -11.67 -17.73
C GLY A 114 8.01 -10.97 -17.46
N ASP A 115 6.92 -11.74 -17.49
CA ASP A 115 5.60 -11.26 -17.11
C ASP A 115 5.49 -11.00 -15.60
N PHE A 116 4.50 -10.19 -15.24
CA PHE A 116 4.05 -9.99 -13.87
C PHE A 116 3.12 -11.11 -13.44
N GLU A 117 3.33 -11.63 -12.24
CA GLU A 117 2.43 -12.62 -11.66
C GLU A 117 2.04 -12.26 -10.22
N ILE A 118 0.86 -12.72 -9.77
CA ILE A 118 0.39 -12.45 -8.40
C ILE A 118 1.37 -13.05 -7.40
N ALA A 119 1.90 -12.19 -6.53
CA ALA A 119 2.80 -12.55 -5.43
C ALA A 119 2.12 -12.44 -4.06
N ALA A 120 1.12 -11.58 -3.92
CA ALA A 120 0.33 -11.46 -2.70
C ALA A 120 -1.03 -10.83 -2.97
N THR A 121 -1.96 -11.03 -2.04
CA THR A 121 -3.19 -10.25 -1.94
C THR A 121 -3.36 -9.74 -0.52
N GLY A 122 -4.18 -8.72 -0.30
CA GLY A 122 -4.33 -8.21 1.05
C GLY A 122 -5.20 -6.98 1.18
N ILE A 123 -5.00 -6.26 2.27
CA ILE A 123 -5.81 -5.11 2.66
C ILE A 123 -4.89 -3.94 3.03
N PHE A 124 -5.20 -2.77 2.47
CA PHE A 124 -4.65 -1.49 2.90
C PHE A 124 -5.68 -0.74 3.75
N ILE A 125 -5.24 -0.17 4.87
CA ILE A 125 -6.08 0.66 5.73
C ILE A 125 -5.37 1.98 5.97
N ARG A 126 -5.89 3.04 5.36
CA ARG A 126 -5.23 4.34 5.33
C ARG A 126 -5.01 4.99 6.70
N PRO A 127 -6.00 5.06 7.62
CA PRO A 127 -5.78 5.66 8.94
C PRO A 127 -4.62 5.01 9.69
N LEU A 128 -4.49 3.69 9.58
CA LEU A 128 -3.41 2.93 10.20
C LEU A 128 -2.11 2.93 9.40
N ALA A 129 -2.09 3.49 8.19
CA ALA A 129 -0.92 3.57 7.31
C ALA A 129 -0.18 2.23 7.13
N LEU A 130 -0.93 1.15 6.96
CA LEU A 130 -0.39 -0.21 6.91
C LEU A 130 -0.97 -1.06 5.78
N LEU A 131 -0.16 -2.02 5.33
CA LEU A 131 -0.56 -3.12 4.46
C LEU A 131 -0.54 -4.41 5.27
N ARG A 132 -1.62 -5.18 5.21
CA ARG A 132 -1.60 -6.60 5.56
C ARG A 132 -1.66 -7.40 4.27
N LEU A 133 -0.64 -8.20 4.01
CA LEU A 133 -0.50 -8.96 2.77
C LEU A 133 -0.37 -10.45 3.09
N ASP A 134 -1.11 -11.29 2.37
CA ASP A 134 -0.94 -12.73 2.35
C ASP A 134 -0.04 -13.08 1.17
N MET A 135 1.26 -13.27 1.44
CA MET A 135 2.28 -13.60 0.45
C MET A 135 2.10 -15.05 0.00
N ILE A 136 2.11 -15.28 -1.30
CA ILE A 136 2.06 -16.62 -1.88
C ILE A 136 3.46 -17.23 -1.80
N VAL A 137 3.62 -18.29 -1.00
CA VAL A 137 4.87 -19.02 -0.82
C VAL A 137 4.96 -20.16 -1.85
N ASP A 138 3.88 -20.94 -1.95
CA ASP A 138 3.74 -22.01 -2.94
C ASP A 138 2.35 -21.95 -3.57
N ARG A 139 2.31 -21.86 -4.90
CA ARG A 139 1.05 -21.82 -5.66
C ARG A 139 0.42 -23.19 -5.87
N LEU A 140 1.23 -24.24 -5.89
CA LEU A 140 0.76 -25.60 -6.09
C LEU A 140 0.11 -26.13 -4.81
N GLU A 141 0.69 -25.79 -3.66
CA GLU A 141 0.21 -26.22 -2.35
C GLU A 141 -0.70 -25.19 -1.64
N ALA A 142 -1.00 -24.06 -2.30
CA ALA A 142 -1.77 -22.95 -1.74
C ALA A 142 -1.24 -22.49 -0.36
N GLU A 143 0.08 -22.38 -0.25
CA GLU A 143 0.75 -21.95 0.98
C GLU A 143 0.91 -20.43 0.99
N TYR A 144 0.43 -19.81 2.09
CA TYR A 144 0.45 -18.36 2.27
C TYR A 144 1.16 -17.96 3.56
N GLN A 145 1.89 -16.84 3.51
CA GLN A 145 2.50 -16.20 4.67
C GLN A 145 1.94 -14.80 4.84
N SER A 146 1.21 -14.55 5.93
CA SER A 146 0.72 -13.21 6.27
C SER A 146 1.89 -12.35 6.75
N ILE A 147 2.03 -11.15 6.18
CA ILE A 147 2.99 -10.13 6.54
C ILE A 147 2.29 -8.80 6.79
N ILE A 148 2.92 -7.95 7.59
CA ILE A 148 2.44 -6.60 7.87
C ILE A 148 3.53 -5.62 7.52
N VAL A 149 3.24 -4.72 6.60
CA VAL A 149 4.13 -3.62 6.23
C VAL A 149 3.59 -2.34 6.85
N LYS A 150 4.40 -1.73 7.71
CA LYS A 150 4.10 -0.44 8.35
C LYS A 150 4.75 0.68 7.55
N HIS A 151 4.11 1.84 7.53
CA HIS A 151 4.67 3.03 6.90
C HIS A 151 6.08 3.35 7.46
N PRO A 152 7.12 3.52 6.61
CA PRO A 152 8.53 3.54 7.03
C PRO A 152 8.93 4.74 7.89
N ILE A 153 8.13 5.82 7.89
CA ILE A 153 8.42 7.07 8.60
C ILE A 153 7.74 7.14 9.97
N ILE A 154 6.62 6.42 10.14
CA ILE A 154 5.84 6.46 11.38
C ILE A 154 6.55 5.56 12.38
N ARG A 155 7.15 6.15 13.41
CA ARG A 155 7.91 5.42 14.44
C ARG A 155 7.00 4.89 15.54
N ASP A 156 6.07 5.71 15.99
CA ASP A 156 5.28 5.46 17.19
C ASP A 156 3.86 5.01 16.83
N TYR A 157 3.76 3.75 16.40
CA TYR A 157 2.43 3.11 16.28
C TYR A 157 1.83 2.92 17.69
N PRO A 158 0.52 3.19 17.89
CA PRO A 158 -0.18 2.88 19.14
C PRO A 158 0.02 1.42 19.50
N THR A 159 0.29 1.09 20.77
CA THR A 159 0.59 -0.29 21.18
C THR A 159 -0.53 -1.29 20.87
N ASP A 160 -1.76 -0.81 20.75
CA ASP A 160 -2.98 -1.57 20.46
C ASP A 160 -3.42 -1.49 18.98
N TRP A 161 -2.57 -1.01 18.07
CA TRP A 161 -2.89 -0.87 16.64
C TRP A 161 -3.43 -2.17 16.02
N GLU A 162 -2.88 -3.32 16.43
CA GLU A 162 -3.26 -4.65 15.91
C GLU A 162 -4.66 -5.06 16.39
N THR A 163 -4.98 -4.80 17.66
CA THR A 163 -6.31 -4.98 18.21
C THR A 163 -7.32 -4.15 17.43
N GLN A 164 -7.03 -2.87 17.19
CA GLN A 164 -7.93 -1.99 16.45
C GLN A 164 -8.10 -2.41 14.99
N PHE A 165 -7.01 -2.85 14.34
CA PHE A 165 -7.06 -3.42 13.00
C PHE A 165 -8.02 -4.63 12.94
N ASN A 166 -7.88 -5.57 13.87
CA ASN A 166 -8.75 -6.76 13.92
C ASN A 166 -10.20 -6.41 14.21
N ARG A 167 -10.45 -5.45 15.12
CA ARG A 167 -11.80 -4.94 15.41
C ARG A 167 -12.44 -4.27 14.20
N PHE A 168 -11.66 -3.54 13.40
CA PHE A 168 -12.13 -2.96 12.15
C PHE A 168 -12.49 -4.04 11.13
N LEU A 169 -11.62 -5.05 10.94
CA LEU A 169 -11.92 -6.17 10.03
C LEU A 169 -13.17 -6.96 10.46
N ALA A 170 -13.37 -7.12 11.77
CA ALA A 170 -14.58 -7.71 12.34
C ALA A 170 -15.81 -6.77 12.31
N GLN A 171 -15.67 -5.55 11.77
CA GLN A 171 -16.70 -4.51 11.70
C GLN A 171 -17.24 -4.08 13.07
N GLU A 172 -16.47 -4.27 14.13
CA GLU A 172 -16.81 -3.82 15.49
C GLU A 172 -16.57 -2.31 15.69
N ILE A 173 -15.69 -1.73 14.87
CA ILE A 173 -15.43 -0.29 14.86
C ILE A 173 -15.44 0.23 13.41
N PRO A 174 -15.97 1.43 13.17
CA PRO A 174 -15.97 2.04 11.84
C PRO A 174 -14.60 2.63 11.49
N TYR A 175 -14.37 2.89 10.20
CA TYR A 175 -13.16 3.55 9.68
C TYR A 175 -12.75 4.81 10.46
N GLY A 176 -13.71 5.68 10.79
CA GLY A 176 -13.45 6.93 11.51
C GLY A 176 -13.05 6.76 12.98
N ALA A 177 -13.18 5.56 13.55
CA ALA A 177 -12.74 5.26 14.92
C ALA A 177 -11.29 4.75 14.98
N LEU A 178 -10.66 4.47 13.84
CA LEU A 178 -9.25 4.11 13.77
C LEU A 178 -8.35 5.31 14.09
N PRO A 179 -7.17 5.10 14.70
CA PRO A 179 -6.18 6.15 14.85
C PRO A 179 -5.79 6.69 13.50
N ASN A 180 -5.77 8.01 13.40
CA ASN A 180 -5.42 8.70 12.18
C ASN A 180 -3.89 8.89 12.08
N LEU A 181 -3.13 7.79 11.96
CA LEU A 181 -1.66 7.83 11.84
C LEU A 181 -1.20 8.52 10.56
N VAL A 182 -2.01 8.44 9.50
CA VAL A 182 -1.72 9.10 8.21
C VAL A 182 -1.54 10.61 8.35
N ARG A 183 -2.11 11.23 9.40
CA ARG A 183 -1.93 12.67 9.68
C ARG A 183 -0.46 13.09 9.78
N HIS A 184 0.45 12.15 10.09
CA HIS A 184 1.88 12.43 10.18
C HIS A 184 2.58 12.45 8.83
N VAL A 185 2.01 11.79 7.81
CA VAL A 185 2.67 11.44 6.53
C VAL A 185 1.79 11.75 5.32
N ASP A 186 0.86 12.69 5.47
CA ASP A 186 0.01 13.21 4.41
C ASP A 186 0.21 14.72 4.33
N GLN A 187 0.64 15.24 3.19
CA GLN A 187 0.94 16.66 3.03
C GLN A 187 -0.30 17.55 3.14
N THR A 188 -1.50 17.00 2.99
CA THR A 188 -2.75 17.75 3.20
C THR A 188 -3.10 17.92 4.68
N LEU A 189 -2.55 17.07 5.56
CA LEU A 189 -2.79 17.08 7.01
C LEU A 189 -1.57 17.57 7.81
N ASN A 190 -0.37 17.40 7.26
CA ASN A 190 0.89 17.85 7.82
C ASN A 190 1.71 18.54 6.72
N SER A 191 1.66 19.86 6.69
CA SER A 191 2.39 20.68 5.72
C SER A 191 3.92 20.57 5.82
N ASP A 192 4.43 20.09 6.95
CA ASP A 192 5.88 19.91 7.18
C ASP A 192 6.36 18.55 6.67
N TYR A 193 5.44 17.63 6.34
CA TYR A 193 5.80 16.34 5.79
C TYR A 193 6.48 16.49 4.43
N ARG A 194 7.62 15.81 4.28
CA ARG A 194 8.36 15.67 3.03
C ARG A 194 8.48 14.17 2.73
N PRO A 195 7.83 13.67 1.66
CA PRO A 195 7.97 12.27 1.30
C PRO A 195 9.42 11.99 0.89
N PRO A 196 10.05 10.92 1.41
CA PRO A 196 11.42 10.58 1.07
C PRO A 196 11.48 10.03 -0.35
N SER A 197 12.62 10.25 -0.99
CA SER A 197 13.00 9.64 -2.25
C SER A 197 13.26 8.13 -2.09
N TRP A 198 13.24 7.40 -3.21
CA TRP A 198 13.69 6.01 -3.25
C TRP A 198 15.07 5.80 -2.61
N LEU A 199 16.04 6.69 -2.87
CA LEU A 199 17.39 6.58 -2.31
C LEU A 199 17.37 6.64 -0.78
N GLU A 200 16.60 7.56 -0.18
CA GLU A 200 16.47 7.67 1.27
C GLU A 200 15.80 6.43 1.87
N VAL A 201 14.75 5.90 1.22
CA VAL A 201 14.10 4.66 1.64
C VAL A 201 15.08 3.47 1.57
N ARG A 202 15.85 3.37 0.48
CA ARG A 202 16.84 2.31 0.28
C ARG A 202 17.97 2.38 1.30
N LEU A 203 18.50 3.58 1.58
CA LEU A 203 19.53 3.80 2.59
C LEU A 203 19.01 3.48 3.99
N ALA A 204 17.77 3.86 4.32
CA ALA A 204 17.15 3.49 5.59
C ALA A 204 17.01 1.96 5.72
N ALA A 205 16.59 1.27 4.66
CA ALA A 205 16.51 -0.19 4.63
C ALA A 205 17.88 -0.88 4.74
N GLN A 206 18.97 -0.20 4.37
CA GLN A 206 20.35 -0.70 4.52
C GLN A 206 20.92 -0.40 5.92
N GLY A 207 20.63 0.78 6.49
CA GLY A 207 21.13 1.21 7.80
C GLY A 207 20.56 0.42 8.99
N PHE A 208 19.42 -0.27 8.81
CA PHE A 208 18.86 -1.18 9.82
C PHE A 208 19.47 -2.60 9.79
N ALA A 209 20.36 -2.91 8.84
CA ALA A 209 21.05 -4.21 8.78
C ALA A 209 22.30 -4.29 9.68
N GLY A 210 22.56 -3.30 10.53
CA GLY A 210 23.71 -3.28 11.42
C GLY A 210 23.62 -2.31 12.58
N VAL A 211 22.86 -2.68 13.62
CA VAL A 211 23.18 -2.45 15.04
C VAL A 211 22.68 -3.66 15.83
#